data_AF-A0A1H8J8I1-F1
#
_entry.id   AF-A0A1H8J8I1-F1
#
_cell.length_a   1.000
_cell.length_b   1.000
_cell.length_c   1.000
_cell.angle_alpha   90.00
_cell.angle_beta   90.00
_cell.angle_gamma   90.00
#
_symmetry.space_group_name_H-M   'P 1'
#
loop_
_entity.id
_entity.type
_entity.pdbx_description
1 polymer ?
#
loop_
_entity_poly.entity_id
_entity_poly.type
_entity_poly.pdbx_seq_one_letter_code
_entity_poly.pdbx_strand_id
1 'polypeptide(L)'
;MTLRSARARIIMLSAASLIVGCGSVATGRTSAAPQQQSIAAKAGDERITPYHARFGRTRPVIAIVGENSGTELTDYVIPYGILRQADVGEVVPIATKAGPMTMRPALRLQPQGSVADFDARYPEGADYVVVPAVVRRDDPALLAWIREQAAKGSTLVSICDGALVVAGSGMMDGHRATAHWATAGYRRKHYPNIRWVDDRRYVADGTIVSSAGISAAIPTSLALVEAIAGRERAATVAAEIGTPDWSPNHDSRRFHPKLGRNLSAFATTQYLNGWFHKPQALGIPVDAGVDEVALALTADAYTRSNRAHAYALGTNQEPVETLHGLRVLPERTDARSLDRQVAVPTGRPGLALDRVLTDIARSYGRQTAYGVALDFEYPGFNG
;
A
#
# COMPACT_ATOMS: atom_id res chain seq x y z
N MET A 1 -7.10 22.85 49.67
CA MET A 1 -6.57 21.49 49.47
C MET A 1 -7.38 20.81 48.38
N THR A 2 -6.96 20.92 47.12
CA THR A 2 -7.47 20.13 45.97
C THR A 2 -6.48 20.30 44.80
N LEU A 3 -5.56 19.35 44.64
CA LEU A 3 -4.63 19.30 43.51
C LEU A 3 -5.38 18.87 42.24
N ARG A 4 -5.28 19.68 41.17
CA ARG A 4 -5.63 19.28 39.81
C ARG A 4 -4.49 18.44 39.24
N SER A 5 -4.78 17.20 38.87
CA SER A 5 -3.85 16.30 38.20
C SER A 5 -3.68 16.69 36.73
N ALA A 6 -2.45 17.04 36.35
CA ALA A 6 -2.05 17.21 34.97
C ALA A 6 -1.87 15.82 34.34
N ARG A 7 -2.73 15.45 33.38
CA ARG A 7 -2.51 14.27 32.53
C ARG A 7 -1.45 14.63 31.50
N ALA A 8 -0.24 14.10 31.67
CA ALA A 8 0.81 14.11 30.66
C ALA A 8 0.30 13.35 29.41
N ARG A 9 0.24 14.04 28.27
CA ARG A 9 0.01 13.40 26.97
C ARG A 9 1.33 12.80 26.51
N ILE A 10 1.42 11.48 26.51
CA ILE A 10 2.48 10.73 25.85
C ILE A 10 2.28 10.93 24.34
N ILE A 11 3.18 11.70 23.73
CA ILE A 11 3.31 11.81 22.28
C ILE A 11 3.99 10.52 21.82
N MET A 12 3.23 9.58 21.23
CA MET A 12 3.84 8.52 20.45
C MET A 12 4.42 9.16 19.18
N LEU A 13 5.74 9.33 19.15
CA LEU A 13 6.44 9.52 17.88
C LEU A 13 6.25 8.24 17.06
N SER A 14 5.62 8.38 15.90
CA SER A 14 5.70 7.40 14.84
C SER A 14 7.18 7.19 14.50
N ALA A 15 7.68 5.98 14.76
CA ALA A 15 9.04 5.58 14.43
C ALA A 15 9.19 5.42 12.91
N ALA A 16 9.30 6.56 12.23
CA ALA A 16 10.07 6.72 11.01
C ALA A 16 11.26 7.66 11.33
N SER A 17 11.99 7.34 12.39
CA SER A 17 13.24 8.02 12.72
C SER A 17 14.33 7.49 11.78
N LEU A 18 14.68 8.27 10.77
CA LEU A 18 16.03 8.18 10.20
C LEU A 18 17.01 8.44 11.35
N ILE A 19 17.78 7.41 11.71
CA ILE A 19 18.99 7.59 12.51
C ILE A 19 19.96 8.37 11.64
N VAL A 20 20.09 9.68 11.90
CA VAL A 20 21.20 10.49 11.40
C VAL A 20 22.43 10.07 12.20
N GLY A 21 23.29 9.25 11.59
CA GLY A 21 24.61 8.93 12.15
C GLY A 21 25.52 10.15 12.03
N CYS A 22 25.84 10.78 13.15
CA CYS A 22 26.96 11.71 13.25
C CYS A 22 28.25 10.97 12.94
N GLY A 23 28.96 11.38 11.89
CA GLY A 23 30.26 10.83 11.52
C GLY A 23 31.33 11.22 12.52
N SER A 24 31.94 10.22 13.16
CA SER A 24 33.28 10.34 13.74
C SER A 24 34.31 10.03 12.67
N VAL A 25 35.24 10.96 12.44
CA VAL A 25 36.37 10.80 11.55
C VAL A 25 37.33 9.80 12.19
N ALA A 26 37.32 8.56 11.72
CA ALA A 26 38.34 7.56 12.03
C ALA A 26 39.09 7.22 10.74
N THR A 27 40.32 7.71 10.66
CA THR A 27 41.30 7.35 9.63
C THR A 27 41.69 5.88 9.77
N GLY A 28 41.28 5.02 8.83
CA GLY A 28 41.64 3.59 8.88
C GLY A 28 41.31 2.84 7.59
N ARG A 29 42.35 2.66 6.76
CA ARG A 29 42.57 1.66 5.69
C ARG A 29 41.33 1.05 5.00
N THR A 30 41.18 1.42 3.73
CA THR A 30 40.27 0.85 2.73
C THR A 30 40.48 -0.64 2.52
N SER A 31 39.48 -1.47 2.86
CA SER A 31 39.23 -2.73 2.18
C SER A 31 37.93 -2.59 1.39
N ALA A 32 38.01 -2.62 0.07
CA ALA A 32 36.86 -2.49 -0.83
C ALA A 32 35.88 -3.64 -0.60
N ALA A 33 34.63 -3.32 -0.25
CA ALA A 33 33.53 -4.27 -0.29
C ALA A 33 33.20 -4.60 -1.76
N PRO A 34 32.81 -5.85 -2.10
CA PRO A 34 32.51 -6.21 -3.48
C PRO A 34 31.29 -5.41 -3.97
N GLN A 35 31.48 -4.59 -5.01
CA GLN A 35 30.38 -4.02 -5.77
C GLN A 35 29.62 -5.17 -6.43
N GLN A 36 28.45 -5.52 -5.90
CA GLN A 36 27.47 -6.33 -6.63
C GLN A 36 27.06 -5.54 -7.87
N GLN A 37 27.49 -6.04 -9.04
CA GLN A 37 27.08 -5.55 -10.33
C GLN A 37 25.55 -5.54 -10.40
N SER A 38 24.96 -4.39 -10.72
CA SER A 38 23.55 -4.31 -11.06
C SER A 38 23.34 -5.10 -12.36
N ILE A 39 22.82 -6.31 -12.23
CA ILE A 39 22.33 -7.04 -13.39
C ILE A 39 21.06 -6.30 -13.82
N ALA A 40 21.21 -5.37 -14.75
CA ALA A 40 20.11 -4.82 -15.52
C ALA A 40 19.47 -5.97 -16.32
N ALA A 41 18.48 -6.63 -15.72
CA ALA A 41 17.64 -7.57 -16.45
C ALA A 41 17.02 -6.82 -17.65
N LYS A 42 17.11 -7.40 -18.85
CA LYS A 42 16.48 -6.86 -20.07
C LYS A 42 15.04 -6.45 -19.75
N ALA A 43 14.75 -5.16 -19.92
CA ALA A 43 13.55 -4.52 -19.42
C ALA A 43 12.24 -4.85 -20.16
N GLY A 44 12.21 -5.91 -20.97
CA GLY A 44 11.07 -6.24 -21.85
C GLY A 44 10.12 -7.33 -21.36
N ASP A 45 10.57 -8.27 -20.52
CA ASP A 45 9.87 -9.57 -20.36
C ASP A 45 9.32 -9.86 -18.95
N GLU A 46 9.42 -8.92 -18.02
CA GLU A 46 8.96 -9.12 -16.63
C GLU A 46 7.42 -9.22 -16.55
N ARG A 47 6.92 -10.44 -16.33
CA ARG A 47 5.49 -10.78 -16.31
C ARG A 47 5.19 -11.77 -15.19
N ILE A 48 4.03 -11.62 -14.57
CA ILE A 48 3.52 -12.61 -13.63
C ILE A 48 3.17 -13.88 -14.42
N THR A 49 3.60 -15.04 -13.91
CA THR A 49 3.35 -16.34 -14.53
C THR A 49 1.85 -16.55 -14.77
N PRO A 50 1.43 -16.96 -15.97
CA PRO A 50 0.02 -17.24 -16.25
C PRO A 50 -0.61 -18.20 -15.24
N TYR A 51 -1.87 -17.96 -14.93
CA TYR A 51 -2.61 -18.81 -13.99
C TYR A 51 -2.75 -20.23 -14.53
N HIS A 52 -2.48 -21.19 -13.66
CA HIS A 52 -2.76 -22.60 -13.90
C HIS A 52 -3.73 -23.10 -12.84
N ALA A 53 -4.86 -23.65 -13.30
CA ALA A 53 -5.88 -24.22 -12.43
C ALA A 53 -5.30 -25.32 -11.53
N ARG A 54 -5.64 -25.25 -10.24
CA ARG A 54 -5.25 -26.23 -9.22
C ARG A 54 -6.45 -26.60 -8.35
N PHE A 55 -6.36 -27.75 -7.67
CA PHE A 55 -7.39 -28.25 -6.76
C PHE A 55 -8.78 -28.43 -7.39
N GLY A 56 -8.84 -28.67 -8.71
CA GLY A 56 -10.12 -28.77 -9.44
C GLY A 56 -10.89 -27.46 -9.56
N ARG A 57 -10.29 -26.32 -9.21
CA ARG A 57 -10.92 -25.00 -9.32
C ARG A 57 -10.97 -24.56 -10.79
N THR A 58 -12.09 -23.97 -11.18
CA THR A 58 -12.23 -23.30 -12.49
C THR A 58 -11.83 -21.83 -12.43
N ARG A 59 -11.71 -21.26 -11.23
CA ARG A 59 -11.35 -19.86 -10.95
C ARG A 59 -10.41 -19.80 -9.75
N PRO A 60 -9.39 -18.92 -9.74
CA PRO A 60 -8.48 -18.81 -8.61
C PRO A 60 -9.17 -18.25 -7.38
N VAL A 61 -8.73 -18.70 -6.21
CA VAL A 61 -9.00 -18.07 -4.91
C VAL A 61 -7.84 -17.13 -4.59
N ILE A 62 -8.16 -15.87 -4.33
CA ILE A 62 -7.19 -14.80 -4.07
C ILE A 62 -7.46 -14.25 -2.68
N ALA A 63 -6.56 -14.52 -1.73
CA ALA A 63 -6.64 -13.94 -0.40
C ALA A 63 -5.94 -12.57 -0.39
N ILE A 64 -6.54 -11.57 0.24
CA ILE A 64 -5.87 -10.30 0.55
C ILE A 64 -5.82 -10.19 2.06
N VAL A 65 -4.61 -10.30 2.65
CA VAL A 65 -4.45 -10.44 4.10
C VAL A 65 -3.95 -9.16 4.75
N GLY A 66 -4.73 -8.60 5.68
CA GLY A 66 -4.32 -7.45 6.49
C GLY A 66 -3.99 -7.83 7.93
N GLU A 67 -3.17 -7.02 8.60
CA GLU A 67 -2.99 -7.06 10.05
C GLU A 67 -3.91 -6.03 10.73
N ASN A 68 -4.66 -6.47 11.74
CA ASN A 68 -5.76 -5.69 12.31
C ASN A 68 -5.35 -4.34 12.92
N SER A 69 -4.13 -4.21 13.45
CA SER A 69 -3.68 -3.01 14.15
C SER A 69 -3.17 -1.90 13.23
N GLY A 70 -2.82 -2.22 11.99
CA GLY A 70 -2.37 -1.24 11.02
C GLY A 70 -1.96 -1.85 9.70
N THR A 71 -2.84 -1.78 8.71
CA THR A 71 -2.56 -2.18 7.32
C THR A 71 -2.60 -0.98 6.39
N GLU A 72 -1.69 -0.88 5.43
CA GLU A 72 -1.68 0.19 4.43
C GLU A 72 -2.95 0.14 3.57
N LEU A 73 -3.70 1.24 3.55
CA LEU A 73 -5.06 1.32 3.02
C LEU A 73 -5.07 1.02 1.54
N THR A 74 -4.23 1.71 0.77
CA THR A 74 -4.14 1.55 -0.68
C THR A 74 -3.62 0.17 -1.06
N ASP A 75 -2.67 -0.39 -0.32
CA ASP A 75 -2.09 -1.69 -0.63
C ASP A 75 -3.09 -2.83 -0.46
N TYR A 76 -4.07 -2.66 0.43
CA TYR A 76 -5.13 -3.64 0.66
C TYR A 76 -6.33 -3.40 -0.27
N VAL A 77 -6.79 -2.15 -0.37
CA VAL A 77 -8.04 -1.81 -1.05
C VAL A 77 -7.90 -1.79 -2.57
N ILE A 78 -6.77 -1.33 -3.11
CA ILE A 78 -6.60 -1.21 -4.56
C ILE A 78 -6.58 -2.58 -5.24
N PRO A 79 -5.80 -3.58 -4.76
CA PRO A 79 -5.86 -4.91 -5.34
C PRO A 79 -7.25 -5.54 -5.20
N TYR A 80 -7.93 -5.33 -4.06
CA TYR A 80 -9.29 -5.81 -3.88
C TYR A 80 -10.23 -5.27 -4.97
N GLY A 81 -10.32 -3.94 -5.11
CA GLY A 81 -11.26 -3.31 -6.03
C GLY A 81 -10.99 -3.69 -7.48
N ILE A 82 -9.71 -3.69 -7.90
CA ILE A 82 -9.34 -4.04 -9.28
C ILE A 82 -9.64 -5.52 -9.57
N LEU A 83 -9.27 -6.44 -8.68
CA LEU A 83 -9.49 -7.87 -8.91
C LEU A 83 -10.98 -8.23 -8.90
N ARG A 84 -11.79 -7.56 -8.06
CA ARG A 84 -13.24 -7.72 -8.04
C ARG A 84 -13.89 -7.15 -9.29
N GLN A 85 -13.51 -5.94 -9.71
CA GLN A 85 -14.00 -5.33 -10.95
C GLN A 85 -13.65 -6.18 -12.18
N ALA A 86 -12.45 -6.78 -12.18
CA ALA A 86 -11.99 -7.63 -13.25
C ALA A 86 -12.71 -8.99 -13.30
N ASP A 87 -13.41 -9.39 -12.24
CA ASP A 87 -14.11 -10.68 -12.11
C ASP A 87 -13.24 -11.90 -12.50
N VAL A 88 -11.99 -11.88 -12.04
CA VAL A 88 -10.98 -12.90 -12.43
C VAL A 88 -10.91 -14.10 -11.51
N GLY A 89 -11.53 -14.03 -10.34
CA GLY A 89 -11.46 -15.08 -9.32
C GLY A 89 -12.38 -14.81 -8.14
N GLU A 90 -12.25 -15.65 -7.11
CA GLU A 90 -12.83 -15.38 -5.81
C GLU A 90 -11.84 -14.57 -4.96
N VAL A 91 -12.12 -13.30 -4.73
CA VAL A 91 -11.26 -12.38 -3.98
C VAL A 91 -11.78 -12.25 -2.56
N VAL A 92 -10.99 -12.70 -1.58
CA VAL A 92 -11.37 -12.80 -0.17
C VAL A 92 -10.53 -11.84 0.67
N PRO A 93 -11.06 -10.66 1.04
CA PRO A 93 -10.39 -9.72 1.93
C PRO A 93 -10.49 -10.22 3.38
N ILE A 94 -9.35 -10.59 3.98
CA ILE A 94 -9.26 -11.17 5.32
C ILE A 94 -8.28 -10.41 6.21
N ALA A 95 -8.39 -10.64 7.51
CA ALA A 95 -7.42 -10.15 8.49
C ALA A 95 -6.74 -11.29 9.25
N THR A 96 -5.59 -11.02 9.86
CA THR A 96 -4.89 -11.97 10.75
C THR A 96 -5.81 -12.49 11.87
N LYS A 97 -6.70 -11.64 12.40
CA LYS A 97 -7.67 -12.00 13.45
C LYS A 97 -9.08 -11.53 13.09
N ALA A 98 -10.08 -12.18 13.67
CA ALA A 98 -11.47 -11.74 13.53
C ALA A 98 -11.66 -10.31 14.06
N GLY A 99 -12.57 -9.58 13.42
CA GLY A 99 -12.92 -8.21 13.78
C GLY A 99 -12.38 -7.15 12.82
N PRO A 100 -12.59 -5.86 13.15
CA PRO A 100 -12.26 -4.76 12.28
C PRO A 100 -10.74 -4.59 12.13
N MET A 101 -10.34 -3.94 11.03
CA MET A 101 -8.98 -3.50 10.79
C MET A 101 -8.89 -1.98 10.88
N THR A 102 -7.88 -1.50 11.60
CA THR A 102 -7.44 -0.11 11.50
C THR A 102 -6.50 -0.02 10.31
N MET A 103 -6.83 0.85 9.36
CA MET A 103 -5.98 1.08 8.21
C MET A 103 -5.04 2.26 8.49
N ARG A 104 -3.95 2.33 7.74
CA ARG A 104 -3.08 3.49 7.66
C ARG A 104 -3.13 4.05 6.24
N PRO A 105 -2.99 5.37 6.06
CA PRO A 105 -2.95 6.36 7.13
C PRO A 105 -4.36 6.69 7.68
N ALA A 106 -5.44 6.21 7.05
CA ALA A 106 -6.82 6.59 7.36
C ALA A 106 -7.79 5.42 7.17
N LEU A 107 -8.99 5.59 7.73
CA LEU A 107 -10.13 4.68 7.66
C LEU A 107 -10.04 3.42 8.52
N ARG A 108 -11.20 2.82 8.73
CA ARG A 108 -11.37 1.49 9.33
C ARG A 108 -12.21 0.63 8.41
N LEU A 109 -11.84 -0.64 8.30
CA LEU A 109 -12.51 -1.61 7.43
C LEU A 109 -13.00 -2.81 8.23
N GLN A 110 -14.04 -3.45 7.72
CA GLN A 110 -14.47 -4.76 8.15
C GLN A 110 -14.11 -5.80 7.06
N PRO A 111 -13.14 -6.70 7.32
CA PRO A 111 -12.84 -7.80 6.39
C PRO A 111 -13.99 -8.82 6.36
N GLN A 112 -13.98 -9.72 5.38
CA GLN A 112 -14.95 -10.82 5.28
C GLN A 112 -14.73 -11.91 6.34
N GLY A 113 -13.51 -12.02 6.88
CA GLY A 113 -13.18 -12.99 7.92
C GLY A 113 -11.74 -12.90 8.37
N SER A 114 -11.34 -13.85 9.21
CA SER A 114 -9.97 -14.06 9.63
C SER A 114 -9.23 -15.09 8.76
N VAL A 115 -7.92 -15.21 8.93
CA VAL A 115 -7.13 -16.31 8.33
C VAL A 115 -7.64 -17.69 8.74
N ALA A 116 -8.17 -17.84 9.96
CA ALA A 116 -8.76 -19.09 10.42
C ALA A 116 -10.06 -19.43 9.67
N ASP A 117 -10.92 -18.42 9.44
CA ASP A 117 -12.14 -18.59 8.65
C ASP A 117 -11.80 -18.93 7.19
N PHE A 118 -10.74 -18.32 6.66
CA PHE A 118 -10.23 -18.61 5.31
C PHE A 118 -9.76 -20.06 5.18
N ASP A 119 -8.92 -20.55 6.09
CA ASP A 119 -8.41 -21.92 6.03
C ASP A 119 -9.50 -22.97 6.26
N ALA A 120 -10.52 -22.66 7.06
CA ALA A 120 -11.69 -23.53 7.21
C ALA A 120 -12.47 -23.65 5.89
N ARG A 121 -12.53 -22.58 5.08
CA ARG A 121 -13.22 -22.55 3.79
C ARG A 121 -12.37 -23.09 2.63
N TYR A 122 -11.05 -22.90 2.67
CA TYR A 122 -10.09 -23.30 1.64
C TYR A 122 -8.93 -24.09 2.25
N PRO A 123 -9.14 -25.36 2.65
CA PRO A 123 -8.10 -26.16 3.29
C PRO A 123 -6.85 -26.31 2.40
N GLU A 124 -7.01 -26.36 1.07
CA GLU A 124 -5.92 -26.43 0.09
C GLU A 124 -5.18 -25.10 -0.10
N GLY A 125 -5.64 -24.01 0.51
CA GLY A 125 -5.04 -22.68 0.47
C GLY A 125 -5.45 -21.85 -0.74
N ALA A 126 -4.95 -20.62 -0.80
CA ALA A 126 -5.18 -19.68 -1.90
C ALA A 126 -4.38 -20.07 -3.16
N ASP A 127 -4.78 -19.57 -4.32
CA ASP A 127 -3.94 -19.56 -5.53
C ASP A 127 -2.95 -18.39 -5.47
N TYR A 128 -3.44 -17.23 -4.99
CA TYR A 128 -2.67 -16.01 -4.76
C TYR A 128 -2.91 -15.45 -3.37
N VAL A 129 -1.86 -14.95 -2.73
CA VAL A 129 -1.95 -14.19 -1.47
C VAL A 129 -1.38 -12.81 -1.70
N VAL A 130 -2.24 -11.79 -1.67
CA VAL A 130 -1.83 -10.38 -1.72
C VAL A 130 -1.45 -9.93 -0.31
N VAL A 131 -0.24 -9.41 -0.18
CA VAL A 131 0.36 -9.00 1.11
C VAL A 131 0.66 -7.49 1.08
N PRO A 132 -0.15 -6.66 1.76
CA PRO A 132 0.06 -5.22 1.88
C PRO A 132 1.19 -4.88 2.86
N ALA A 133 1.64 -3.63 2.88
CA ALA A 133 2.45 -3.15 3.99
C ALA A 133 1.61 -3.10 5.29
N VAL A 134 2.23 -3.50 6.41
CA VAL A 134 1.60 -3.47 7.74
C VAL A 134 2.53 -2.84 8.78
N VAL A 135 1.97 -2.32 9.86
CA VAL A 135 2.75 -1.77 10.99
C VAL A 135 3.55 -2.87 11.67
N ARG A 136 2.88 -3.98 11.98
CA ARG A 136 3.46 -5.14 12.66
C ARG A 136 3.93 -6.20 11.67
N ARG A 137 4.94 -5.85 10.87
CA ARG A 137 5.49 -6.76 9.84
C ARG A 137 6.12 -8.03 10.39
N ASP A 138 6.34 -8.09 11.70
CA ASP A 138 6.87 -9.23 12.45
C ASP A 138 5.79 -10.00 13.24
N ASP A 139 4.49 -9.75 12.98
CA ASP A 139 3.41 -10.50 13.63
C ASP A 139 3.56 -12.01 13.35
N PRO A 140 3.84 -12.84 14.38
CA PRO A 140 4.12 -14.25 14.18
C PRO A 140 2.94 -15.02 13.58
N ALA A 141 1.69 -14.59 13.83
CA ALA A 141 0.51 -15.24 13.27
C ALA A 141 0.41 -14.99 11.77
N LEU A 142 0.63 -13.74 11.33
CA LEU A 142 0.66 -13.39 9.91
C LEU A 142 1.81 -14.10 9.17
N LEU A 143 3.02 -14.07 9.75
CA LEU A 143 4.19 -14.72 9.16
C LEU A 143 4.01 -16.24 9.05
N ALA A 144 3.45 -16.88 10.07
CA ALA A 144 3.15 -18.32 10.04
C ALA A 144 2.14 -18.65 8.93
N TRP A 145 1.04 -17.90 8.87
CA TRP A 145 0.01 -18.13 7.86
C TRP A 145 0.54 -17.94 6.42
N ILE A 146 1.39 -16.91 6.18
CA ILE A 146 2.04 -16.72 4.88
C ILE A 146 2.92 -17.93 4.50
N ARG A 147 3.70 -18.47 5.45
CA ARG A 147 4.51 -19.67 5.19
C ARG A 147 3.64 -20.88 4.86
N GLU A 148 2.52 -21.03 5.55
CA GLU A 148 1.57 -22.13 5.29
C GLU A 148 0.95 -22.02 3.90
N GLN A 149 0.50 -20.83 3.49
CA GLN A 149 -0.04 -20.63 2.14
C GLN A 149 1.03 -20.84 1.07
N ALA A 150 2.27 -20.42 1.31
CA ALA A 150 3.39 -20.67 0.40
C ALA A 150 3.72 -22.16 0.30
N ALA A 151 3.71 -22.90 1.41
CA ALA A 151 3.89 -24.36 1.43
C ALA A 151 2.77 -25.10 0.69
N LYS A 152 1.55 -24.55 0.69
CA LYS A 152 0.42 -24.99 -0.15
C LYS A 152 0.58 -24.58 -1.62
N GLY A 153 1.65 -23.88 -2.00
CA GLY A 153 1.98 -23.48 -3.38
C GLY A 153 1.33 -22.18 -3.86
N SER A 154 0.89 -21.30 -2.94
CA SER A 154 0.35 -19.99 -3.32
C SER A 154 1.43 -19.09 -3.93
N THR A 155 1.05 -18.28 -4.92
CA THR A 155 1.89 -17.15 -5.36
C THR A 155 1.70 -15.98 -4.40
N LEU A 156 2.79 -15.48 -3.81
CA LEU A 156 2.78 -14.36 -2.90
C LEU A 156 2.95 -13.05 -3.68
N VAL A 157 1.99 -12.14 -3.57
CA VAL A 157 1.95 -10.86 -4.28
C VAL A 157 2.05 -9.74 -3.26
N SER A 158 3.27 -9.32 -2.97
CA SER A 158 3.52 -8.22 -2.03
C SER A 158 3.38 -6.85 -2.69
N ILE A 159 2.66 -5.94 -2.04
CA ILE A 159 2.50 -4.56 -2.48
C ILE A 159 3.32 -3.64 -1.56
N CYS A 160 4.07 -2.70 -2.14
CA CYS A 160 4.87 -1.72 -1.40
C CYS A 160 5.82 -2.41 -0.39
N ASP A 161 5.80 -2.01 0.87
CA ASP A 161 6.58 -2.63 1.95
C ASP A 161 5.94 -3.92 2.51
N GLY A 162 4.86 -4.42 1.90
CA GLY A 162 4.40 -5.80 2.10
C GLY A 162 5.51 -6.81 1.77
N ALA A 163 6.46 -6.43 0.92
CA ALA A 163 7.66 -7.21 0.65
C ALA A 163 8.48 -7.49 1.92
N LEU A 164 8.45 -6.60 2.91
CA LEU A 164 9.16 -6.80 4.18
C LEU A 164 8.45 -7.83 5.08
N VAL A 165 7.14 -8.01 4.93
CA VAL A 165 6.38 -9.07 5.62
C VAL A 165 6.75 -10.43 5.03
N VAL A 166 6.75 -10.55 3.70
CA VAL A 166 7.11 -11.79 3.02
C VAL A 166 8.61 -12.11 3.19
N ALA A 167 9.47 -11.10 3.22
CA ALA A 167 10.87 -11.28 3.59
C ALA A 167 11.01 -11.77 5.06
N GLY A 168 10.22 -11.22 5.98
CA GLY A 168 10.16 -11.66 7.38
C GLY A 168 9.67 -13.10 7.57
N SER A 169 8.89 -13.64 6.63
CA SER A 169 8.47 -15.04 6.65
C SER A 169 9.55 -16.00 6.12
N GLY A 170 10.62 -15.48 5.52
CA GLY A 170 11.71 -16.23 4.90
C GLY A 170 11.42 -16.70 3.47
N MET A 171 10.24 -16.36 2.91
CA MET A 171 9.81 -16.88 1.60
C MET A 171 10.46 -16.18 0.40
N MET A 172 11.11 -15.02 0.61
CA MET A 172 11.82 -14.29 -0.45
C MET A 172 13.33 -14.61 -0.55
N ASP A 173 13.88 -15.42 0.36
CA ASP A 173 15.32 -15.71 0.35
C ASP A 173 15.74 -16.40 -0.96
N GLY A 174 16.78 -15.87 -1.62
CA GLY A 174 17.24 -16.35 -2.92
C GLY A 174 16.45 -15.80 -4.13
N HIS A 175 15.32 -15.12 -3.92
CA HIS A 175 14.53 -14.53 -4.99
C HIS A 175 14.93 -13.08 -5.29
N ARG A 176 14.55 -12.61 -6.48
CA ARG A 176 14.51 -11.20 -6.85
C ARG A 176 13.25 -10.56 -6.30
N ALA A 177 13.38 -9.35 -5.76
CA ALA A 177 12.24 -8.58 -5.28
C ALA A 177 12.46 -7.07 -5.42
N THR A 178 11.38 -6.29 -5.42
CA THR A 178 11.38 -4.83 -5.27
C THR A 178 10.52 -4.44 -4.07
N ALA A 179 10.61 -3.19 -3.62
CA ALA A 179 9.83 -2.61 -2.53
C ALA A 179 9.87 -1.07 -2.62
N HIS A 180 9.10 -0.39 -1.78
CA HIS A 180 9.07 1.08 -1.72
C HIS A 180 10.46 1.70 -1.53
N TRP A 181 10.83 2.74 -2.28
CA TRP A 181 12.20 3.28 -2.25
C TRP A 181 12.70 3.68 -0.85
N ALA A 182 11.80 4.17 0.01
CA ALA A 182 12.13 4.62 1.37
C ALA A 182 12.79 3.54 2.25
N THR A 183 12.53 2.24 1.98
CA THR A 183 13.09 1.14 2.76
C THR A 183 14.35 0.53 2.15
N ALA A 184 14.91 1.13 1.10
CA ALA A 184 16.07 0.61 0.36
C ALA A 184 17.28 0.28 1.24
N GLY A 185 17.62 1.15 2.19
CA GLY A 185 18.72 0.89 3.14
C GLY A 185 18.36 -0.17 4.18
N TYR A 186 17.13 -0.13 4.70
CA TYR A 186 16.65 -1.09 5.69
C TYR A 186 16.63 -2.51 5.13
N ARG A 187 16.03 -2.72 3.96
CA ARG A 187 15.80 -4.05 3.39
C ARG A 187 17.08 -4.76 2.97
N ARG A 188 18.06 -4.02 2.43
CA ARG A 188 19.38 -4.56 2.09
C ARG A 188 20.17 -4.98 3.32
N LYS A 189 20.03 -4.24 4.42
CA LYS A 189 20.70 -4.54 5.68
C LYS A 189 20.11 -5.78 6.37
N HIS A 190 18.78 -5.91 6.40
CA HIS A 190 18.10 -6.94 7.19
C HIS A 190 17.76 -8.20 6.40
N TYR A 191 17.68 -8.11 5.07
CA TYR A 191 17.39 -9.24 4.18
C TYR A 191 18.43 -9.32 3.05
N PRO A 192 19.70 -9.61 3.38
CA PRO A 192 20.79 -9.64 2.40
C PRO A 192 20.72 -10.82 1.43
N ASN A 193 19.95 -11.86 1.75
CA ASN A 193 19.74 -13.03 0.89
C ASN A 193 18.76 -12.77 -0.26
N ILE A 194 18.08 -11.62 -0.25
CA ILE A 194 17.13 -11.21 -1.30
C ILE A 194 17.86 -10.34 -2.32
N ARG A 195 17.69 -10.66 -3.61
CA ARG A 195 18.24 -9.85 -4.69
C ARG A 195 17.31 -8.67 -4.98
N TRP A 196 17.50 -7.58 -4.25
CA TRP A 196 16.72 -6.34 -4.43
C TRP A 196 16.99 -5.67 -5.79
N VAL A 197 15.94 -5.54 -6.60
CA VAL A 197 15.95 -4.86 -7.90
C VAL A 197 15.26 -3.52 -7.75
N ASP A 198 16.01 -2.43 -7.88
CA ASP A 198 15.44 -1.08 -7.90
C ASP A 198 14.89 -0.72 -9.30
N ASP A 199 14.22 0.43 -9.41
CA ASP A 199 13.71 0.99 -10.67
C ASP A 199 12.79 0.02 -11.44
N ARG A 200 11.97 -0.69 -10.68
CA ARG A 200 10.94 -1.60 -11.18
C ARG A 200 9.65 -1.38 -10.45
N ARG A 201 8.56 -1.32 -11.21
CA ARG A 201 7.21 -1.20 -10.69
C ARG A 201 6.79 -2.44 -9.95
N TYR A 202 7.09 -3.59 -10.55
CA TYR A 202 7.00 -4.89 -9.92
C TYR A 202 8.10 -5.81 -10.46
N VAL A 203 8.37 -6.86 -9.70
CA VAL A 203 9.25 -7.98 -10.06
C VAL A 203 8.48 -9.27 -9.81
N ALA A 204 8.50 -10.18 -10.78
CA ALA A 204 7.89 -11.50 -10.73
C ALA A 204 8.99 -12.57 -10.86
N ASP A 205 9.27 -13.27 -9.77
CA ASP A 205 10.27 -14.33 -9.68
C ASP A 205 9.61 -15.63 -9.21
N GLY A 206 9.08 -16.40 -10.17
CA GLY A 206 8.35 -17.63 -9.89
C GLY A 206 7.05 -17.36 -9.14
N THR A 207 6.97 -17.87 -7.90
CA THR A 207 5.82 -17.69 -6.99
C THR A 207 5.95 -16.43 -6.11
N ILE A 208 7.00 -15.63 -6.29
CA ILE A 208 7.20 -14.37 -5.57
C ILE A 208 6.99 -13.19 -6.50
N VAL A 209 5.97 -12.39 -6.24
CA VAL A 209 5.70 -11.11 -6.89
C VAL A 209 5.81 -9.99 -5.86
N SER A 210 6.49 -8.91 -6.21
CA SER A 210 6.67 -7.75 -5.34
C SER A 210 6.55 -6.45 -6.11
N SER A 211 5.98 -5.39 -5.52
CA SER A 211 5.82 -4.08 -6.15
C SER A 211 6.58 -2.97 -5.43
N ALA A 212 6.84 -1.88 -6.17
CA ALA A 212 7.29 -0.61 -5.61
C ALA A 212 6.16 0.08 -4.81
N GLY A 213 6.37 1.34 -4.46
CA GLY A 213 5.48 2.12 -3.62
C GLY A 213 4.08 2.34 -4.17
N ILE A 214 3.25 2.94 -3.32
CA ILE A 214 1.78 2.96 -3.35
C ILE A 214 1.13 2.98 -4.74
N SER A 215 1.55 3.87 -5.64
CA SER A 215 0.97 3.96 -6.99
C SER A 215 1.18 2.70 -7.85
N ALA A 216 2.15 1.84 -7.52
CA ALA A 216 2.38 0.56 -8.17
C ALA A 216 1.29 -0.49 -7.88
N ALA A 217 0.42 -0.27 -6.89
CA ALA A 217 -0.67 -1.19 -6.54
C ALA A 217 -1.64 -1.41 -7.72
N ILE A 218 -2.05 -0.35 -8.42
CA ILE A 218 -2.93 -0.43 -9.60
C ILE A 218 -2.30 -1.29 -10.72
N PRO A 219 -1.12 -0.93 -11.26
CA PRO A 219 -0.50 -1.67 -12.35
C PRO A 219 -0.07 -3.08 -11.97
N THR A 220 0.32 -3.34 -10.72
CA THR A 220 0.61 -4.72 -10.26
C THR A 220 -0.66 -5.57 -10.23
N SER A 221 -1.78 -4.98 -9.83
CA SER A 221 -3.10 -5.65 -9.86
C SER A 221 -3.56 -5.91 -11.30
N LEU A 222 -3.34 -4.98 -12.23
CA LEU A 222 -3.61 -5.18 -13.66
C LEU A 222 -2.71 -6.25 -14.28
N ALA A 223 -1.43 -6.32 -13.89
CA ALA A 223 -0.54 -7.40 -14.30
C ALA A 223 -1.01 -8.77 -13.77
N LEU A 224 -1.59 -8.81 -12.57
CA LEU A 224 -2.20 -10.02 -12.01
C LEU A 224 -3.48 -10.41 -12.76
N VAL A 225 -4.31 -9.43 -13.16
CA VAL A 225 -5.45 -9.65 -14.07
C VAL A 225 -4.97 -10.22 -15.40
N GLU A 226 -3.89 -9.69 -15.99
CA GLU A 226 -3.32 -10.20 -17.24
C GLU A 226 -2.84 -11.66 -17.09
N ALA A 227 -2.22 -12.01 -15.96
CA ALA A 227 -1.80 -13.37 -15.68
C ALA A 227 -2.97 -14.35 -15.53
N ILE A 228 -4.10 -13.91 -14.95
CA ILE A 228 -5.25 -14.78 -14.68
C ILE A 228 -6.19 -14.90 -15.88
N ALA A 229 -6.53 -13.77 -16.52
CA ALA A 229 -7.59 -13.69 -17.52
C ALA A 229 -7.10 -13.17 -18.89
N GLY A 230 -5.79 -13.01 -19.05
CA GLY A 230 -5.19 -12.57 -20.31
C GLY A 230 -5.20 -11.06 -20.51
N ARG A 231 -4.43 -10.63 -21.51
CA ARG A 231 -4.15 -9.22 -21.80
C ARG A 231 -5.37 -8.41 -22.20
N GLU A 232 -6.33 -9.04 -22.88
CA GLU A 232 -7.58 -8.38 -23.31
C GLU A 232 -8.41 -7.93 -22.10
N ARG A 233 -8.63 -8.82 -21.13
CA ARG A 233 -9.37 -8.47 -19.91
C ARG A 233 -8.63 -7.40 -19.12
N ALA A 234 -7.31 -7.51 -18.99
CA ALA A 234 -6.49 -6.49 -18.33
C ALA A 234 -6.60 -5.12 -19.01
N ALA A 235 -6.60 -5.06 -20.35
CA ALA A 235 -6.74 -3.82 -21.10
C ALA A 235 -8.12 -3.17 -20.90
N THR A 236 -9.20 -3.96 -20.88
CA THR A 236 -10.56 -3.47 -20.59
C THR A 236 -10.62 -2.85 -19.20
N VAL A 237 -10.15 -3.57 -18.17
CA VAL A 237 -10.14 -3.08 -16.79
C VAL A 237 -9.24 -1.85 -16.66
N ALA A 238 -8.08 -1.83 -17.33
CA ALA A 238 -7.18 -0.67 -17.33
C ALA A 238 -7.85 0.60 -17.89
N ALA A 239 -8.67 0.46 -18.95
CA ALA A 239 -9.43 1.57 -19.52
C ALA A 239 -10.53 2.09 -18.58
N GLU A 240 -11.20 1.19 -17.86
CA GLU A 240 -12.23 1.52 -16.85
C GLU A 240 -11.60 2.20 -15.61
N ILE A 241 -10.47 1.69 -15.13
CA ILE A 241 -9.69 2.30 -14.03
C ILE A 241 -9.08 3.63 -14.47
N GLY A 242 -8.76 3.81 -15.75
CA GLY A 242 -8.10 5.01 -16.27
C GLY A 242 -6.58 4.98 -16.15
N THR A 243 -5.97 3.80 -16.27
CA THR A 243 -4.51 3.61 -16.24
C THR A 243 -4.02 3.16 -17.61
N PRO A 244 -3.23 3.97 -18.34
CA PRO A 244 -2.83 3.64 -19.71
C PRO A 244 -1.68 2.63 -19.80
N ASP A 245 -0.95 2.41 -18.69
CA ASP A 245 0.23 1.54 -18.66
C ASP A 245 0.28 0.76 -17.35
N TRP A 246 0.50 -0.55 -17.46
CA TRP A 246 0.78 -1.44 -16.33
C TRP A 246 2.07 -2.24 -16.50
N SER A 247 2.98 -1.77 -17.36
CA SER A 247 4.29 -2.39 -17.55
C SER A 247 5.11 -2.44 -16.25
N PRO A 248 6.11 -3.33 -16.15
CA PRO A 248 7.02 -3.40 -15.00
C PRO A 248 7.97 -2.19 -14.90
N ASN A 249 7.96 -1.27 -15.88
CA ASN A 249 8.88 -0.15 -15.95
C ASN A 249 8.52 0.95 -14.96
N HIS A 250 9.53 1.45 -14.23
CA HIS A 250 9.39 2.52 -13.25
C HIS A 250 10.74 3.18 -13.01
N ASP A 251 10.77 4.43 -12.55
CA ASP A 251 12.00 5.12 -12.15
C ASP A 251 11.83 5.62 -10.72
N SER A 252 12.06 4.73 -9.75
CA SER A 252 11.92 5.05 -8.32
C SER A 252 12.88 6.17 -7.89
N ARG A 253 14.05 6.27 -8.54
CA ARG A 253 15.03 7.35 -8.28
C ARG A 253 14.47 8.76 -8.47
N ARG A 254 13.41 8.94 -9.27
CA ARG A 254 12.73 10.24 -9.42
C ARG A 254 12.10 10.74 -8.11
N PHE A 255 11.69 9.82 -7.24
CA PHE A 255 10.96 10.14 -6.02
C PHE A 255 11.88 10.32 -4.81
N HIS A 256 13.14 9.86 -4.91
CA HIS A 256 14.12 10.05 -3.84
C HIS A 256 14.32 11.54 -3.51
N PRO A 257 14.32 11.92 -2.21
CA PRO A 257 14.61 13.27 -1.79
C PRO A 257 16.01 13.71 -2.23
N LYS A 258 16.07 14.82 -2.97
CA LYS A 258 17.31 15.39 -3.51
C LYS A 258 17.27 16.92 -3.41
N LEU A 259 18.34 17.48 -2.85
CA LEU A 259 18.53 18.93 -2.74
C LEU A 259 18.46 19.57 -4.14
N GLY A 260 17.77 20.71 -4.24
CA GLY A 260 17.56 21.42 -5.51
C GLY A 260 16.52 20.79 -6.45
N ARG A 261 15.88 19.66 -6.08
CA ARG A 261 14.81 19.04 -6.88
C ARG A 261 13.49 18.95 -6.12
N ASN A 262 13.46 18.12 -5.09
CA ASN A 262 12.21 17.72 -4.42
C ASN A 262 12.35 17.60 -2.89
N LEU A 263 13.54 17.90 -2.35
CA LEU A 263 13.78 17.86 -0.90
C LEU A 263 12.89 18.83 -0.13
N SER A 264 12.57 20.01 -0.69
CA SER A 264 11.67 20.97 -0.04
C SER A 264 10.26 20.39 0.12
N ALA A 265 9.70 19.83 -0.95
CA ALA A 265 8.37 19.23 -0.92
C ALA A 265 8.30 18.02 0.01
N PHE A 266 9.32 17.17 -0.02
CA PHE A 266 9.47 16.06 0.92
C PHE A 266 9.53 16.55 2.37
N ALA A 267 10.36 17.56 2.66
CA ALA A 267 10.47 18.12 4.00
C ALA A 267 9.15 18.78 4.45
N THR A 268 8.44 19.43 3.52
CA THR A 268 7.13 20.05 3.77
C THR A 268 6.13 19.02 4.27
N THR A 269 5.91 17.92 3.56
CA THR A 269 4.90 16.93 3.98
C THR A 269 5.34 16.12 5.19
N GLN A 270 6.60 15.68 5.23
CA GLN A 270 7.07 14.78 6.28
C GLN A 270 7.31 15.48 7.63
N TYR A 271 7.62 16.78 7.63
CA TYR A 271 7.99 17.49 8.86
C TYR A 271 7.26 18.83 9.02
N LEU A 272 7.44 19.76 8.07
CA LEU A 272 7.05 21.15 8.27
C LEU A 272 5.53 21.29 8.45
N ASN A 273 4.74 20.51 7.70
CA ASN A 273 3.28 20.58 7.78
C ASN A 273 2.77 20.23 9.19
N GLY A 274 3.30 19.18 9.80
CA GLY A 274 2.93 18.77 11.16
C GLY A 274 3.51 19.67 12.26
N TRP A 275 4.65 20.33 12.02
CA TRP A 275 5.25 21.26 12.99
C TRP A 275 4.59 22.64 13.01
N PHE A 276 4.23 23.15 11.83
CA PHE A 276 3.72 24.51 11.69
C PHE A 276 2.20 24.59 11.58
N HIS A 277 1.52 23.44 11.50
CA HIS A 277 0.07 23.43 11.42
C HIS A 277 -0.57 22.33 12.25
N LYS A 278 -1.74 22.66 12.81
CA LYS A 278 -2.65 21.66 13.37
C LYS A 278 -3.34 20.90 12.22
N PRO A 279 -3.32 19.55 12.21
CA PRO A 279 -4.07 18.79 11.21
C PRO A 279 -5.57 19.04 11.30
N GLN A 280 -6.22 19.25 10.16
CA GLN A 280 -7.66 19.36 10.04
C GLN A 280 -8.33 17.98 10.10
N ALA A 281 -9.46 17.87 10.79
CA ALA A 281 -10.34 16.72 10.71
C ALA A 281 -11.21 16.83 9.46
N LEU A 282 -10.97 15.96 8.49
CA LEU A 282 -11.63 15.98 7.20
C LEU A 282 -12.57 14.78 7.08
N GLY A 283 -13.85 15.02 6.82
CA GLY A 283 -14.82 13.94 6.58
C GLY A 283 -14.92 13.60 5.11
N ILE A 284 -14.88 12.32 4.79
CA ILE A 284 -15.23 11.79 3.48
C ILE A 284 -16.57 11.11 3.63
N PRO A 285 -17.68 11.65 3.09
CA PRO A 285 -18.95 10.95 3.06
C PRO A 285 -18.79 9.60 2.39
N VAL A 286 -19.22 8.54 3.07
CA VAL A 286 -19.16 7.16 2.57
C VAL A 286 -20.59 6.65 2.43
N ASP A 287 -21.04 6.55 1.18
CA ASP A 287 -22.35 6.00 0.84
C ASP A 287 -22.23 4.61 0.23
N ALA A 288 -23.33 3.87 0.23
CA ALA A 288 -23.38 2.55 -0.40
C ALA A 288 -23.01 2.66 -1.90
N GLY A 289 -22.11 1.80 -2.36
CA GLY A 289 -21.65 1.79 -3.74
C GLY A 289 -20.59 2.84 -4.08
N VAL A 290 -20.00 3.53 -3.09
CA VAL A 290 -18.80 4.34 -3.32
C VAL A 290 -17.68 3.48 -3.89
N ASP A 291 -16.94 3.98 -4.89
CA ASP A 291 -15.79 3.28 -5.43
C ASP A 291 -14.66 3.22 -4.38
N GLU A 292 -14.30 2.01 -3.93
CA GLU A 292 -13.31 1.86 -2.86
C GLU A 292 -11.88 2.25 -3.28
N VAL A 293 -11.53 2.16 -4.57
CA VAL A 293 -10.20 2.57 -5.07
C VAL A 293 -10.09 4.09 -5.00
N ALA A 294 -11.09 4.82 -5.50
CA ALA A 294 -11.14 6.28 -5.42
C ALA A 294 -11.21 6.76 -3.97
N LEU A 295 -11.99 6.08 -3.11
CA LEU A 295 -12.05 6.36 -1.68
C LEU A 295 -10.69 6.19 -1.01
N ALA A 296 -10.00 5.07 -1.25
CA ALA A 296 -8.68 4.79 -0.68
C ALA A 296 -7.65 5.85 -1.09
N LEU A 297 -7.55 6.15 -2.40
CA LEU A 297 -6.65 7.20 -2.91
C LEU A 297 -6.94 8.57 -2.29
N THR A 298 -8.22 8.90 -2.10
CA THR A 298 -8.65 10.18 -1.51
C THR A 298 -8.27 10.27 -0.04
N ALA A 299 -8.68 9.30 0.76
CA ALA A 299 -8.43 9.29 2.21
C ALA A 299 -6.93 9.26 2.52
N ASP A 300 -6.19 8.44 1.78
CA ASP A 300 -4.76 8.31 1.92
C ASP A 300 -4.04 9.63 1.57
N ALA A 301 -4.24 10.17 0.36
CA ALA A 301 -3.56 11.37 -0.09
C ALA A 301 -3.79 12.59 0.81
N TYR A 302 -5.02 12.79 1.30
CA TYR A 302 -5.29 13.87 2.26
C TYR A 302 -4.56 13.66 3.58
N THR A 303 -4.47 12.44 4.07
CA THR A 303 -3.81 12.18 5.35
C THR A 303 -2.29 12.27 5.24
N ARG A 304 -1.70 11.81 4.13
CA ARG A 304 -0.27 11.98 3.81
C ARG A 304 0.15 13.42 3.56
N SER A 305 -0.79 14.33 3.32
CA SER A 305 -0.49 15.76 3.26
C SER A 305 0.08 16.28 4.59
N ASN A 306 -0.19 15.57 5.70
CA ASN A 306 0.13 15.98 7.07
C ASN A 306 -0.50 17.34 7.45
N ARG A 307 -1.51 17.78 6.68
CA ARG A 307 -2.32 18.98 6.90
C ARG A 307 -3.75 18.63 7.30
N ALA A 308 -4.17 17.40 7.03
CA ALA A 308 -5.47 16.86 7.41
C ALA A 308 -5.34 15.39 7.83
N HIS A 309 -6.36 14.90 8.53
CA HIS A 309 -6.61 13.48 8.73
C HIS A 309 -8.01 13.17 8.22
N ALA A 310 -8.11 12.22 7.29
CA ALA A 310 -9.36 11.83 6.68
C ALA A 310 -10.09 10.79 7.54
N TYR A 311 -11.39 10.99 7.76
CA TYR A 311 -12.29 10.08 8.46
C TYR A 311 -13.42 9.66 7.54
N ALA A 312 -13.81 8.38 7.59
CA ALA A 312 -15.08 7.95 7.01
C ALA A 312 -16.24 8.63 7.76
N LEU A 313 -17.07 9.38 7.03
CA LEU A 313 -18.28 10.04 7.52
C LEU A 313 -19.50 9.27 7.04
N GLY A 314 -20.24 8.64 7.97
CA GLY A 314 -21.48 7.94 7.68
C GLY A 314 -22.67 8.61 8.34
N THR A 315 -23.89 8.17 8.00
CA THR A 315 -25.11 8.60 8.70
C THR A 315 -25.26 7.95 10.08
N ASN A 316 -24.65 6.78 10.26
CA ASN A 316 -24.55 6.04 11.52
C ASN A 316 -23.19 5.31 11.56
N GLN A 317 -22.98 4.43 12.55
CA GLN A 317 -21.73 3.66 12.70
C GLN A 317 -21.80 2.26 12.07
N GLU A 318 -22.87 1.95 11.33
CA GLU A 318 -22.99 0.66 10.65
C GLU A 318 -22.00 0.57 9.48
N PRO A 319 -21.46 -0.62 9.19
CA PRO A 319 -20.53 -0.79 8.09
C PRO A 319 -21.22 -0.50 6.74
N VAL A 320 -20.62 0.37 5.93
CA VAL A 320 -21.09 0.74 4.59
C VAL A 320 -20.42 -0.13 3.54
N GLU A 321 -21.21 -0.77 2.69
CA GLU A 321 -20.73 -1.58 1.59
C GLU A 321 -20.35 -0.71 0.39
N THR A 322 -19.10 -0.83 -0.07
CA THR A 322 -18.56 -0.13 -1.23
C THR A 322 -18.95 -0.83 -2.54
N LEU A 323 -18.61 -0.23 -3.68
CA LEU A 323 -19.01 -0.68 -5.01
C LEU A 323 -18.80 -2.18 -5.25
N HIS A 324 -17.66 -2.75 -4.85
CA HIS A 324 -17.38 -4.16 -5.11
C HIS A 324 -17.54 -5.10 -3.90
N GLY A 325 -18.07 -4.59 -2.78
CA GLY A 325 -18.44 -5.37 -1.60
C GLY A 325 -17.49 -5.27 -0.40
N LEU A 326 -16.52 -4.35 -0.41
CA LEU A 326 -15.72 -4.07 0.78
C LEU A 326 -16.58 -3.31 1.79
N ARG A 327 -16.33 -3.49 3.09
CA ARG A 327 -17.10 -2.80 4.13
C ARG A 327 -16.24 -1.79 4.85
N VAL A 328 -16.60 -0.52 4.74
CA VAL A 328 -15.94 0.60 5.44
C VAL A 328 -16.72 0.89 6.72
N LEU A 329 -16.01 1.13 7.81
CA LEU A 329 -16.61 1.46 9.11
C LEU A 329 -16.56 2.97 9.31
N PRO A 330 -17.72 3.66 9.34
CA PRO A 330 -17.77 5.09 9.65
C PRO A 330 -17.11 5.40 11.00
N GLU A 331 -16.22 6.38 11.00
CA GLU A 331 -15.51 6.84 12.19
C GLU A 331 -16.13 8.11 12.79
N ARG A 332 -16.93 8.81 11.98
CA ARG A 332 -17.68 10.01 12.35
C ARG A 332 -19.10 9.90 11.81
N THR A 333 -20.03 10.46 12.55
CA THR A 333 -21.45 10.56 12.16
C THR A 333 -21.99 11.98 12.21
N ASP A 334 -21.29 12.90 12.87
CA ASP A 334 -21.65 14.32 12.94
C ASP A 334 -20.69 15.16 12.10
N ALA A 335 -21.18 15.66 10.97
CA ALA A 335 -20.47 16.58 10.10
C ALA A 335 -19.95 17.85 10.80
N ARG A 336 -20.61 18.30 11.88
CA ARG A 336 -20.21 19.51 12.63
C ARG A 336 -18.96 19.31 13.47
N SER A 337 -18.55 18.05 13.69
CA SER A 337 -17.31 17.70 14.39
C SER A 337 -16.06 17.77 13.50
N LEU A 338 -16.24 18.09 12.21
CA LEU A 338 -15.20 18.10 11.18
C LEU A 338 -14.92 19.54 10.73
N ASP A 339 -13.67 19.81 10.37
CA ASP A 339 -13.25 21.11 9.84
C ASP A 339 -13.71 21.30 8.39
N ARG A 340 -13.75 20.21 7.61
CA ARG A 340 -14.14 20.21 6.19
C ARG A 340 -14.65 18.85 5.75
N GLN A 341 -15.50 18.83 4.74
CA GLN A 341 -15.84 17.61 3.99
C GLN A 341 -15.25 17.65 2.59
N VAL A 342 -14.87 16.49 2.06
CA VAL A 342 -14.46 16.32 0.66
C VAL A 342 -15.17 15.12 0.06
N ALA A 343 -15.60 15.27 -1.19
CA ALA A 343 -16.23 14.19 -1.94
C ALA A 343 -15.18 13.23 -2.51
N VAL A 344 -15.53 11.95 -2.60
CA VAL A 344 -14.76 10.97 -3.38
C VAL A 344 -14.92 11.30 -4.88
N PRO A 345 -13.84 11.42 -5.65
CA PRO A 345 -13.95 11.65 -7.10
C PRO A 345 -14.67 10.49 -7.81
N THR A 346 -15.62 10.83 -8.70
CA THR A 346 -16.39 9.84 -9.48
C THR A 346 -15.80 9.58 -10.88
N GLY A 347 -16.22 8.49 -11.54
CA GLY A 347 -15.72 8.12 -12.86
C GLY A 347 -14.57 7.12 -12.77
N ARG A 348 -13.47 7.34 -13.49
CA ARG A 348 -12.33 6.41 -13.52
C ARG A 348 -11.49 6.53 -12.23
N PRO A 349 -11.43 5.49 -11.37
CA PRO A 349 -10.84 5.63 -10.04
C PRO A 349 -9.32 5.84 -10.03
N GLY A 350 -8.59 5.36 -11.04
CA GLY A 350 -7.17 5.62 -11.21
C GLY A 350 -6.82 7.10 -11.45
N LEU A 351 -7.80 7.92 -11.84
CA LEU A 351 -7.66 9.38 -11.98
C LEU A 351 -8.08 10.15 -10.71
N ALA A 352 -8.49 9.46 -9.64
CA ALA A 352 -8.88 10.11 -8.40
C ALA A 352 -7.71 10.89 -7.79
N LEU A 353 -6.49 10.32 -7.85
CA LEU A 353 -5.30 10.95 -7.29
C LEU A 353 -4.95 12.29 -7.97
N ASP A 354 -5.09 12.41 -9.29
CA ASP A 354 -4.89 13.69 -10.01
C ASP A 354 -5.80 14.81 -9.46
N ARG A 355 -7.08 14.48 -9.26
CA ARG A 355 -8.09 15.42 -8.78
C ARG A 355 -7.84 15.79 -7.32
N VAL A 356 -7.48 14.81 -6.50
CA VAL A 356 -7.18 15.02 -5.08
C VAL A 356 -5.92 15.83 -4.90
N LEU A 357 -4.85 15.54 -5.65
CA LEU A 357 -3.61 16.32 -5.62
C LEU A 357 -3.83 17.77 -6.10
N THR A 358 -4.68 17.96 -7.11
CA THR A 358 -5.10 19.30 -7.54
C THR A 358 -5.81 20.05 -6.42
N ASP A 359 -6.71 19.38 -5.67
CA ASP A 359 -7.40 20.03 -4.54
C ASP A 359 -6.46 20.31 -3.35
N ILE A 360 -5.57 19.37 -3.03
CA ILE A 360 -4.52 19.56 -2.01
C ILE A 360 -3.62 20.75 -2.39
N ALA A 361 -3.27 20.89 -3.67
CA ALA A 361 -2.45 22.01 -4.14
C ALA A 361 -3.16 23.36 -3.94
N ARG A 362 -4.48 23.42 -4.20
CA ARG A 362 -5.30 24.61 -3.95
C ARG A 362 -5.47 24.90 -2.44
N SER A 363 -5.65 23.86 -1.64
CA SER A 363 -6.01 23.99 -0.22
C SER A 363 -4.79 24.20 0.69
N TYR A 364 -3.69 23.50 0.41
CA TYR A 364 -2.50 23.41 1.27
C TYR A 364 -1.19 23.74 0.55
N GLY A 365 -1.27 24.21 -0.69
CA GLY A 365 -0.13 24.64 -1.50
C GLY A 365 0.49 23.52 -2.34
N ARG A 366 1.11 23.92 -3.46
CA ARG A 366 1.72 23.00 -4.45
C ARG A 366 2.83 22.11 -3.86
N GLN A 367 3.65 22.63 -2.95
CA GLN A 367 4.71 21.84 -2.31
C GLN A 367 4.13 20.68 -1.48
N THR A 368 3.02 20.89 -0.79
CA THR A 368 2.30 19.84 -0.07
C THR A 368 1.80 18.76 -1.04
N ALA A 369 1.11 19.16 -2.11
CA ALA A 369 0.63 18.21 -3.12
C ALA A 369 1.78 17.42 -3.77
N TYR A 370 2.87 18.10 -4.11
CA TYR A 370 4.03 17.44 -4.69
C TYR A 370 4.68 16.46 -3.69
N GLY A 371 4.77 16.82 -2.41
CA GLY A 371 5.25 15.91 -1.37
C GLY A 371 4.39 14.65 -1.21
N VAL A 372 3.07 14.76 -1.34
CA VAL A 372 2.17 13.60 -1.36
C VAL A 372 2.43 12.74 -2.60
N ALA A 373 2.57 13.35 -3.78
CA ALA A 373 2.87 12.62 -5.01
C ALA A 373 4.21 11.86 -4.93
N LEU A 374 5.22 12.42 -4.26
CA LEU A 374 6.50 11.75 -4.03
C LEU A 374 6.35 10.50 -3.14
N ASP A 375 5.55 10.59 -2.08
CA ASP A 375 5.28 9.45 -1.18
C ASP A 375 4.49 8.34 -1.90
N PHE A 376 3.61 8.71 -2.82
CA PHE A 376 2.89 7.75 -3.66
C PHE A 376 3.74 7.10 -4.77
N GLU A 377 4.95 7.60 -5.04
CA GLU A 377 5.70 7.34 -6.28
C GLU A 377 4.91 7.71 -7.56
N TYR A 378 4.06 8.75 -7.48
CA TYR A 378 3.13 9.11 -8.55
C TYR A 378 3.73 10.11 -9.54
N PRO A 379 3.95 9.74 -10.82
CA PRO A 379 4.61 10.62 -11.80
C PRO A 379 3.68 11.69 -12.40
N GLY A 380 2.36 11.58 -12.19
CA GLY A 380 1.34 12.46 -12.78
C GLY A 380 1.32 13.88 -12.22
N PHE A 381 1.98 14.13 -11.08
CA PHE A 381 2.03 15.44 -10.46
C PHE A 381 3.47 15.93 -10.26
N ASN A 382 3.79 17.08 -10.84
CA ASN A 382 5.11 17.70 -10.77
C ASN A 382 5.08 19.01 -9.98
N GLY A 383 6.18 19.26 -9.24
CA GLY A 383 6.40 20.44 -8.40
C GLY A 383 6.24 21.75 -9.15
#